data_AF-A0A1J8QPW3-F1
#
_entry.id   AF-A0A1J8QPW3-F1
#
_cell.length_a   1.000
_cell.length_b   1.000
_cell.length_c   1.000
_cell.angle_alpha   90.00
_cell.angle_beta   90.00
_cell.angle_gamma   90.00
#
_symmetry.space_group_name_H-M   'P 1'
#
loop_
_entity.id
_entity.type
_entity.pdbx_description
1 polymer ?
#
loop_
_entity_poly.entity_id
_entity_poly.type
_entity_poly.pdbx_seq_one_letter_code
_entity_poly.pdbx_strand_id
1 'polypeptide(L)'
;MSLQPVVSIYRYALEPIAPFTWFGINVSSLDLVAAFRLCIALRQIRESLHAKHDKLTPTEQRSFLRNVCTTLTIVFGGEAIIGPLLGVSPSFMLSGVSPGTYIAIQTIVEYIPVLPSMSLNTELPLSLVDGFTRAMLLCSLIPPAVVTHASPVIASSPWTLLLSSLVIANGGFFITNMFSFLEPTPLKLTTPAELKPYGWTTTDLWALCPPNARPAILGRDPRRDFNRPWWRGR
;
A
#
# COMPACT_ATOMS: atom_id res chain seq x y z
N MET A 1 -9.25 -26.67 10.14
CA MET A 1 -8.04 -26.16 10.82
C MET A 1 -8.35 -24.78 11.35
N SER A 2 -8.28 -24.57 12.67
CA SER A 2 -8.69 -23.31 13.28
C SER A 2 -7.69 -22.21 12.97
N LEU A 3 -8.12 -21.16 12.29
CA LEU A 3 -7.33 -19.93 12.09
C LEU A 3 -7.22 -19.09 13.39
N GLN A 4 -7.87 -19.53 14.46
CA GLN A 4 -7.88 -18.91 15.80
C GLN A 4 -6.52 -18.41 16.31
N PRO A 5 -5.42 -19.21 16.32
CA PRO A 5 -4.12 -18.74 16.79
C PRO A 5 -3.53 -17.63 15.91
N VAL A 6 -3.80 -17.65 14.60
CA VAL A 6 -3.38 -16.57 13.69
C VAL A 6 -4.18 -15.31 13.99
N VAL A 7 -5.49 -15.44 14.22
CA VAL A 7 -6.39 -14.32 14.55
C VAL A 7 -6.08 -13.72 15.92
N SER A 8 -5.65 -14.50 16.91
CA SER A 8 -5.31 -13.99 18.24
C SER A 8 -3.98 -13.24 18.26
N ILE A 9 -2.93 -13.78 17.63
CA ILE A 9 -1.65 -13.07 17.43
C ILE A 9 -1.88 -11.77 16.66
N TYR A 10 -2.78 -11.80 15.67
CA TYR A 10 -3.17 -10.66 14.87
C TYR A 10 -3.88 -9.57 15.69
N ARG A 11 -4.84 -9.94 16.55
CA ARG A 11 -5.49 -8.97 17.45
C ARG A 11 -4.50 -8.34 18.41
N TYR A 12 -3.60 -9.14 18.97
CA TYR A 12 -2.54 -8.65 19.83
C TYR A 12 -1.58 -7.69 19.10
N ALA A 13 -1.24 -7.96 17.83
CA ALA A 13 -0.37 -7.08 17.05
C ALA A 13 -1.03 -5.71 16.71
N LEU A 14 -2.36 -5.69 16.60
CA LEU A 14 -3.17 -4.48 16.38
C LEU A 14 -3.46 -3.70 17.66
N GLU A 15 -3.20 -4.27 18.84
CA GLU A 15 -3.39 -3.54 20.10
C GLU A 15 -2.39 -2.35 20.16
N PRO A 16 -2.88 -1.17 20.59
CA PRO A 16 -2.03 0.00 20.68
C PRO A 16 -1.01 -0.17 21.81
N ILE A 17 0.25 0.16 21.52
CA ILE A 17 1.34 -0.13 22.45
C ILE A 17 1.34 0.87 23.62
N ALA A 18 1.51 0.37 24.85
CA ALA A 18 1.42 1.12 26.10
C ALA A 18 2.18 2.46 26.18
N PRO A 19 3.43 2.63 25.67
CA PRO A 19 4.10 3.92 25.75
C PRO A 19 3.42 5.01 24.91
N PHE A 20 2.78 4.64 23.80
CA PHE A 20 2.11 5.58 22.90
C PHE A 20 0.69 5.90 23.39
N THR A 21 0.00 4.94 23.99
CA THR A 21 -1.35 5.18 24.57
C THR A 21 -1.31 6.12 25.75
N TRP A 22 -0.21 6.19 26.51
CA TRP A 22 -0.02 7.17 27.59
C TRP A 22 -0.03 8.62 27.10
N PHE A 23 0.34 8.86 25.83
CA PHE A 23 0.29 10.17 25.18
C PHE A 23 -0.94 10.34 24.29
N GLY A 24 -1.93 9.43 24.36
CA GLY A 24 -3.13 9.46 23.51
C GLY A 24 -2.88 9.10 22.04
N ILE A 25 -1.73 8.50 21.73
CA ILE A 25 -1.32 8.11 20.38
C ILE A 25 -1.70 6.64 20.16
N ASN A 26 -2.70 6.39 19.32
CA ASN A 26 -3.14 5.05 18.95
C ASN A 26 -2.32 4.51 17.78
N VAL A 27 -1.10 4.05 18.07
CA VAL A 27 -0.21 3.40 17.09
C VAL A 27 -0.03 1.93 17.48
N SER A 28 -0.34 1.02 16.55
CA SER A 28 -0.16 -0.40 16.75
C SER A 28 1.27 -0.85 16.42
N SER A 29 1.67 -2.01 16.96
CA SER A 29 2.99 -2.60 16.62
C SER A 29 3.10 -2.95 15.14
N LEU A 30 1.98 -3.34 14.54
CA LEU A 30 1.91 -3.67 13.13
C LEU A 30 2.10 -2.41 12.27
N ASP A 31 1.49 -1.28 12.63
CA ASP A 31 1.68 -0.01 11.91
C ASP A 31 3.14 0.44 11.91
N LEU A 32 3.84 0.30 13.04
CA LEU A 32 5.26 0.60 13.12
C LEU A 32 6.09 -0.31 12.22
N VAL A 33 5.86 -1.63 12.26
CA VAL A 33 6.58 -2.59 11.42
C VAL A 33 6.33 -2.32 9.93
N ALA A 34 5.07 -2.06 9.56
CA ALA A 34 4.69 -1.72 8.19
C ALA A 34 5.37 -0.42 7.73
N ALA A 35 5.39 0.61 8.58
CA ALA A 35 6.01 1.89 8.27
C ALA A 35 7.54 1.77 8.16
N PHE A 36 8.20 1.03 9.06
CA PHE A 36 9.64 0.74 8.97
C PHE A 36 9.97 0.00 7.67
N ARG A 37 9.22 -1.06 7.37
CA ARG A 37 9.39 -1.84 6.14
C ARG A 37 9.26 -0.95 4.91
N LEU A 38 8.21 -0.15 4.82
CA LEU A 38 7.98 0.74 3.68
C LEU A 38 9.14 1.73 3.52
N CYS A 39 9.54 2.42 4.59
CA CYS A 39 10.61 3.42 4.53
C CYS A 39 11.97 2.79 4.13
N ILE A 40 12.29 1.60 4.66
CA ILE A 40 13.50 0.85 4.29
C ILE A 40 13.44 0.44 2.81
N ALA A 41 12.31 -0.12 2.36
CA ALA A 41 12.11 -0.54 0.97
C ALA A 41 12.31 0.62 0.00
N LEU A 42 11.71 1.79 0.30
CA LEU A 42 11.83 2.98 -0.53
C LEU A 42 13.27 3.49 -0.58
N ARG A 43 13.99 3.44 0.54
CA ARG A 43 15.40 3.81 0.55
C ARG A 43 16.24 2.83 -0.27
N GLN A 44 16.02 1.52 -0.14
CA GLN A 44 16.70 0.51 -0.96
C GLN A 44 16.43 0.70 -2.46
N ILE A 45 15.18 0.97 -2.84
CA ILE A 45 14.81 1.23 -4.24
C ILE A 45 15.54 2.46 -4.77
N ARG A 46 15.49 3.59 -4.06
CA ARG A 46 16.20 4.82 -4.44
C ARG A 46 17.70 4.61 -4.57
N GLU A 47 18.33 3.93 -3.62
CA GLU A 47 19.76 3.61 -3.68
C GLU A 47 20.08 2.73 -4.88
N SER A 48 19.24 1.75 -5.20
CA SER A 48 19.43 0.90 -6.38
C SER A 48 19.27 1.66 -7.70
N LEU A 49 18.34 2.61 -7.77
CA LEU A 49 18.13 3.48 -8.93
C LEU A 49 19.29 4.46 -9.08
N HIS A 50 19.77 5.05 -7.99
CA HIS A 50 20.97 5.87 -7.98
C HIS A 50 22.21 5.09 -8.44
N ALA A 51 22.38 3.85 -8.00
CA ALA A 51 23.52 3.02 -8.39
C ALA A 51 23.50 2.63 -9.87
N LYS A 52 22.30 2.48 -10.46
CA LYS A 52 22.10 2.17 -11.88
C LYS A 52 22.07 3.41 -12.78
N HIS A 53 22.08 4.60 -12.19
CA HIS A 53 21.97 5.85 -12.93
C HIS A 53 23.25 6.15 -13.70
N ASP A 54 23.10 6.54 -14.97
CA ASP A 54 24.23 6.86 -15.82
C ASP A 54 24.87 8.20 -15.39
N LYS A 55 26.21 8.22 -15.29
CA LYS A 55 26.98 9.37 -14.81
C LYS A 55 26.87 10.59 -15.73
N LEU A 56 26.39 10.39 -16.96
CA LEU A 56 26.25 11.44 -17.98
C LEU A 56 25.08 12.39 -17.73
N THR A 57 24.08 11.99 -16.94
CA THR A 57 22.92 12.85 -16.65
C THR A 57 23.00 13.44 -15.25
N PRO A 58 22.76 14.75 -15.08
CA PRO A 58 22.90 15.42 -13.80
C PRO A 58 21.91 14.83 -12.80
N THR A 59 22.44 14.31 -11.68
CA THR A 59 21.65 13.82 -10.56
C THR A 59 21.15 15.00 -9.73
N GLU A 60 19.88 14.98 -9.35
CA GLU A 60 19.34 15.96 -8.42
C GLU A 60 19.90 15.73 -7.00
N GLN A 61 20.05 16.81 -6.24
CA GLN A 61 20.44 16.73 -4.84
C GLN A 61 19.36 16.00 -4.03
N ARG A 62 19.78 15.10 -3.13
CA ARG A 62 18.86 14.38 -2.25
C ARG A 62 18.11 15.38 -1.36
N SER A 63 16.79 15.35 -1.43
CA SER A 63 15.91 16.17 -0.61
C SER A 63 15.14 15.29 0.38
N PHE A 64 15.30 15.57 1.67
CA PHE A 64 14.51 14.94 2.73
C PHE A 64 13.01 15.14 2.51
N LEU A 65 12.61 16.36 2.10
CA LEU A 65 11.21 16.67 1.84
C LEU A 65 10.65 15.82 0.70
N ARG A 66 11.43 15.63 -0.38
CA ARG A 66 11.04 14.73 -1.48
C ARG A 66 10.83 13.31 -0.96
N ASN A 67 11.71 12.83 -0.08
CA ASN A 67 11.61 11.49 0.49
C ASN A 67 10.35 11.32 1.35
N VAL A 68 10.07 12.29 2.22
CA VAL A 68 8.85 12.32 3.04
C VAL A 68 7.60 12.39 2.18
N CYS A 69 7.55 13.30 1.21
CA CYS A 69 6.43 13.43 0.29
C CYS A 69 6.20 12.14 -0.51
N THR A 70 7.27 11.45 -0.91
CA THR A 70 7.17 10.14 -1.58
C THR A 70 6.48 9.13 -0.68
N THR A 71 6.97 8.95 0.55
CA THR A 71 6.40 8.00 1.51
C THR A 71 4.93 8.31 1.81
N LEU A 72 4.58 9.57 2.08
CA LEU A 72 3.20 9.99 2.34
C LEU A 72 2.30 9.80 1.11
N THR A 73 2.81 10.06 -0.09
CA THR A 73 2.05 9.83 -1.33
C THR A 73 1.79 8.35 -1.54
N ILE A 74 2.73 7.47 -1.21
CA ILE A 74 2.53 6.01 -1.34
C ILE A 74 1.45 5.52 -0.37
N VAL A 75 1.49 5.97 0.88
CA VAL A 75 0.54 5.52 1.92
C VAL A 75 -0.86 6.10 1.69
N PHE A 76 -0.96 7.41 1.45
CA PHE A 76 -2.23 8.12 1.45
C PHE A 76 -2.74 8.51 0.06
N GLY A 77 -1.94 8.36 -1.00
CA GLY A 77 -2.30 8.82 -2.34
C GLY A 77 -3.56 8.15 -2.89
N GLY A 78 -3.75 6.86 -2.59
CA GLY A 78 -4.97 6.15 -2.97
C GLY A 78 -6.21 6.62 -2.21
N GLU A 79 -6.09 6.85 -0.90
CA GLU A 79 -7.15 7.40 -0.06
C GLU A 79 -7.50 8.84 -0.44
N ALA A 80 -6.50 9.66 -0.80
CA ALA A 80 -6.69 11.03 -1.25
C ALA A 80 -7.53 11.12 -2.55
N ILE A 81 -7.49 10.08 -3.40
CA ILE A 81 -8.33 9.99 -4.59
C ILE A 81 -9.72 9.47 -4.24
N ILE A 82 -9.82 8.31 -3.58
CA ILE A 82 -11.10 7.62 -3.39
C ILE A 82 -11.95 8.21 -2.27
N GLY A 83 -11.34 8.69 -1.18
CA GLY A 83 -12.06 9.26 -0.04
C GLY A 83 -13.07 10.34 -0.46
N PRO A 84 -12.64 11.41 -1.15
CA PRO A 84 -13.54 12.46 -1.63
C PRO A 84 -14.61 11.94 -2.59
N LEU A 85 -14.29 10.95 -3.44
CA LEU A 85 -15.25 10.35 -4.37
C LEU A 85 -16.34 9.54 -3.65
N LEU A 86 -16.04 8.99 -2.48
CA LEU A 86 -16.99 8.34 -1.57
C LEU A 86 -17.63 9.32 -0.58
N GLY A 87 -17.32 10.62 -0.65
CA GLY A 87 -17.81 11.61 0.32
C GLY A 87 -17.25 11.43 1.73
N VAL A 88 -16.14 10.70 1.88
CA VAL A 88 -15.45 10.47 3.16
C VAL A 88 -14.19 11.34 3.23
N SER A 89 -13.96 11.98 4.37
CA SER A 89 -12.74 12.76 4.58
C SER A 89 -11.53 11.82 4.75
N PRO A 90 -10.42 12.03 4.04
CA PRO A 90 -9.22 11.22 4.21
C PRO A 90 -8.69 11.23 5.65
N SER A 91 -8.21 10.09 6.12
CA SER A 91 -7.75 9.82 7.49
C SER A 91 -6.67 10.80 7.96
N PHE A 92 -5.73 11.14 7.07
CA PHE A 92 -4.64 12.08 7.35
C PHE A 92 -5.11 13.53 7.55
N MET A 93 -6.32 13.89 7.11
CA MET A 93 -6.93 15.20 7.39
C MET A 93 -7.60 15.23 8.77
N LEU A 94 -8.02 14.07 9.28
CA LEU A 94 -8.65 13.93 10.60
C LEU A 94 -7.63 13.77 11.72
N SER A 95 -6.51 13.08 11.43
CA SER A 95 -5.46 12.83 12.41
C SER A 95 -4.06 12.91 11.78
N GLY A 96 -3.22 13.75 12.38
CA GLY A 96 -1.80 13.87 12.03
C GLY A 96 -0.92 12.74 12.59
N VAL A 97 -1.47 11.82 13.38
CA VAL A 97 -0.71 10.75 14.04
C VAL A 97 -0.08 9.81 13.02
N SER A 98 -0.85 9.33 12.05
CA SER A 98 -0.35 8.39 11.04
C SER A 98 0.70 9.07 10.14
N PRO A 99 0.45 10.25 9.52
CA PRO A 99 1.49 10.99 8.80
C PRO A 99 2.74 11.27 9.64
N GLY A 100 2.57 11.69 10.90
CA GLY A 100 3.67 11.96 11.82
C GLY A 100 4.52 10.71 12.10
N THR A 101 3.88 9.55 12.24
CA THR A 101 4.56 8.26 12.43
C THR A 101 5.44 7.91 11.23
N TYR A 102 4.91 8.05 10.01
CA TYR A 102 5.69 7.82 8.79
C TYR A 102 6.84 8.82 8.63
N ILE A 103 6.65 10.10 8.98
CA ILE A 103 7.72 11.11 8.96
C ILE A 103 8.83 10.76 9.96
N ALA A 104 8.45 10.41 11.19
CA ALA A 104 9.41 10.03 12.24
C ALA A 104 10.22 8.80 11.83
N ILE A 105 9.56 7.77 11.31
CA ILE A 105 10.24 6.54 10.86
C ILE A 105 11.11 6.82 9.63
N GLN A 106 10.64 7.60 8.66
CA GLN A 106 11.46 8.02 7.50
C GLN A 106 12.73 8.73 7.97
N THR A 107 12.62 9.60 8.97
CA THR A 107 13.75 10.30 9.58
C THR A 107 14.73 9.31 10.21
N ILE A 108 14.24 8.38 11.04
CA ILE A 108 15.06 7.33 11.65
C ILE A 108 15.79 6.51 10.59
N VAL A 109 15.06 6.07 9.55
CA VAL A 109 15.61 5.26 8.47
C VAL A 109 16.69 6.02 7.71
N GLU A 110 16.59 7.33 7.54
CA GLU A 110 17.65 8.13 6.90
C GLU A 110 18.91 8.29 7.74
N TYR A 111 18.79 8.27 9.08
CA TYR A 111 19.95 8.27 9.98
C TYR A 111 20.71 6.95 10.01
N ILE A 112 20.14 5.85 9.52
CA ILE A 112 20.83 4.55 9.46
C ILE A 112 21.98 4.64 8.43
N PRO A 113 23.25 4.37 8.81
CA PRO A 113 24.38 4.62 7.91
C PRO A 113 24.44 3.64 6.74
N VAL A 114 24.09 2.37 6.96
CA VAL A 114 24.14 1.31 5.95
C VAL A 114 22.85 0.51 6.01
N LEU A 115 22.16 0.40 4.87
CA LEU A 115 21.06 -0.54 4.70
C LEU A 115 21.54 -1.79 3.97
N PRO A 116 21.06 -2.98 4.34
CA PRO A 116 21.33 -4.19 3.58
C PRO A 116 20.73 -4.06 2.18
N SER A 117 21.50 -4.49 1.17
CA SER A 117 21.02 -4.56 -0.21
C SER A 117 19.85 -5.52 -0.35
N MET A 118 18.93 -5.25 -1.28
CA MET A 118 17.81 -6.14 -1.58
C MET A 118 18.32 -7.55 -1.91
N SER A 119 17.99 -8.52 -1.07
CA SER A 119 18.37 -9.92 -1.21
C SER A 119 17.16 -10.82 -0.96
N LEU A 120 17.10 -11.99 -1.59
CA LEU A 120 15.94 -12.88 -1.41
C LEU A 120 15.77 -13.31 0.06
N ASN A 121 16.87 -13.50 0.79
CA ASN A 121 16.84 -13.91 2.20
C ASN A 121 16.26 -12.83 3.13
N THR A 122 16.46 -11.55 2.81
CA THR A 122 15.93 -10.44 3.60
C THR A 122 14.51 -10.08 3.16
N GLU A 123 14.26 -10.05 1.85
CA GLU A 123 12.99 -9.59 1.29
C GLU A 123 11.88 -10.64 1.41
N LEU A 124 12.17 -11.94 1.40
CA LEU A 124 11.15 -13.00 1.49
C LEU A 124 10.33 -12.95 2.80
N PRO A 125 10.93 -12.94 4.01
CA PRO A 125 10.14 -12.82 5.23
C PRO A 125 9.42 -11.47 5.33
N LEU A 126 10.04 -10.38 4.86
CA LEU A 126 9.43 -9.06 4.86
C LEU A 126 8.25 -8.95 3.88
N SER A 127 8.28 -9.68 2.78
CA SER A 127 7.17 -9.74 1.80
C SER A 127 5.93 -10.43 2.36
N LEU A 128 6.09 -11.38 3.29
CA LEU A 128 4.97 -11.98 3.99
C LEU A 128 4.26 -10.95 4.87
N VAL A 129 5.03 -10.19 5.66
CA VAL A 129 4.49 -9.13 6.52
C VAL A 129 3.79 -8.07 5.68
N ASP A 130 4.43 -7.62 4.59
CA ASP A 130 3.83 -6.69 3.63
C ASP A 130 2.50 -7.20 3.07
N GLY A 131 2.48 -8.46 2.59
CA GLY A 131 1.27 -9.11 2.10
C GLY A 131 0.15 -9.20 3.14
N PHE A 132 0.49 -9.50 4.41
CA PHE A 132 -0.47 -9.47 5.50
C PHE A 132 -1.05 -8.07 5.71
N THR A 133 -0.21 -7.05 5.82
CA THR A 133 -0.66 -5.67 6.07
C THR A 133 -1.56 -5.15 4.94
N ARG A 134 -1.25 -5.49 3.69
CA ARG A 134 -2.08 -5.18 2.53
C ARG A 134 -3.40 -5.94 2.51
N ALA A 135 -3.38 -7.22 2.88
CA ALA A 135 -4.61 -7.99 3.04
C ALA A 135 -5.53 -7.39 4.12
N MET A 136 -4.97 -6.86 5.21
CA MET A 136 -5.77 -6.14 6.23
C MET A 136 -6.44 -4.90 5.65
N LEU A 137 -5.69 -4.09 4.91
CA LEU A 137 -6.19 -2.88 4.27
C LEU A 137 -7.38 -3.23 3.35
N LEU A 138 -7.22 -4.27 2.52
CA LEU A 138 -8.24 -4.74 1.60
C LEU A 138 -9.46 -5.39 2.25
N CYS A 139 -9.30 -6.06 3.39
CA CYS A 139 -10.38 -6.84 4.00
C CYS A 139 -11.07 -6.11 5.15
N SER A 140 -10.35 -5.22 5.83
CA SER A 140 -10.79 -4.61 7.09
C SER A 140 -10.95 -3.10 7.00
N LEU A 141 -10.23 -2.41 6.10
CA LEU A 141 -10.32 -0.95 5.98
C LEU A 141 -11.26 -0.53 4.84
N ILE A 142 -11.06 -1.07 3.64
CA ILE A 142 -11.82 -0.67 2.44
C ILE A 142 -13.29 -1.16 2.46
N PRO A 143 -13.59 -2.44 2.79
CA PRO A 143 -14.96 -2.94 2.68
C PRO A 143 -15.95 -2.22 3.60
N PRO A 144 -15.65 -1.92 4.87
CA PRO A 144 -16.56 -1.15 5.71
C PRO A 144 -16.88 0.22 5.11
N ALA A 145 -15.88 0.95 4.59
CA ALA A 145 -16.09 2.28 4.02
C ALA A 145 -17.09 2.30 2.85
N VAL A 146 -17.16 1.20 2.08
CA VAL A 146 -18.11 1.07 0.97
C VAL A 146 -19.44 0.46 1.45
N VAL A 147 -19.43 -0.60 2.24
CA VAL A 147 -20.64 -1.34 2.63
C VAL A 147 -21.51 -0.54 3.62
N THR A 148 -20.93 0.32 4.46
CA THR A 148 -21.68 1.19 5.37
C THR A 148 -22.02 2.55 4.75
N HIS A 149 -21.83 2.70 3.44
CA HIS A 149 -22.07 3.97 2.76
C HIS A 149 -23.58 4.33 2.77
N ALA A 150 -23.89 5.62 2.96
CA ALA A 150 -25.28 6.08 3.10
C ALA A 150 -26.16 5.81 1.86
N SER A 151 -25.55 5.80 0.67
CA SER A 151 -26.21 5.43 -0.58
C SER A 151 -26.22 3.91 -0.80
N PRO A 152 -27.41 3.27 -0.91
CA PRO A 152 -27.52 1.81 -1.11
C PRO A 152 -27.01 1.36 -2.49
N VAL A 153 -27.02 2.25 -3.48
CA VAL A 153 -26.46 1.98 -4.83
C VAL A 153 -24.95 1.79 -4.76
N ILE A 154 -24.27 2.58 -3.93
CA ILE A 154 -22.81 2.51 -3.74
C ILE A 154 -22.46 1.33 -2.85
N ALA A 155 -23.20 1.13 -1.75
CA ALA A 155 -22.95 0.06 -0.78
C ALA A 155 -23.11 -1.36 -1.36
N SER A 156 -24.01 -1.53 -2.33
CA SER A 156 -24.26 -2.81 -2.99
C SER A 156 -23.41 -3.04 -4.25
N SER A 157 -22.69 -2.03 -4.74
CA SER A 157 -21.97 -2.07 -6.02
C SER A 157 -20.64 -2.82 -5.92
N PRO A 158 -20.48 -3.96 -6.63
CA PRO A 158 -19.21 -4.69 -6.66
C PRO A 158 -18.10 -3.87 -7.34
N TRP A 159 -18.47 -2.99 -8.28
CA TRP A 159 -17.53 -2.11 -8.97
C TRP A 159 -16.95 -1.05 -8.05
N THR A 160 -17.75 -0.51 -7.13
CA THR A 160 -17.26 0.47 -6.15
C THR A 160 -16.22 -0.17 -5.26
N LEU A 161 -16.48 -1.38 -4.75
CA LEU A 161 -15.52 -2.12 -3.93
C LEU A 161 -14.21 -2.39 -4.69
N LEU A 162 -14.31 -2.85 -5.94
CA LEU A 162 -13.16 -3.20 -6.77
C LEU A 162 -12.30 -1.98 -7.11
N LEU A 163 -12.92 -0.88 -7.56
CA LEU A 163 -12.19 0.33 -7.91
C LEU A 163 -11.60 1.00 -6.67
N SER A 164 -12.36 1.06 -5.57
CA SER A 164 -11.87 1.60 -4.31
C SER A 164 -10.69 0.77 -3.81
N SER A 165 -10.76 -0.56 -3.90
CA SER A 165 -9.67 -1.43 -3.44
C SER A 165 -8.41 -1.30 -4.30
N LEU A 166 -8.58 -1.26 -5.63
CA LEU A 166 -7.48 -1.08 -6.56
C LEU A 166 -6.77 0.26 -6.34
N VAL A 167 -7.54 1.35 -6.27
CA VAL A 167 -6.98 2.71 -6.19
C VAL A 167 -6.45 3.01 -4.80
N ILE A 168 -7.12 2.61 -3.72
CA ILE A 168 -6.61 2.84 -2.36
C ILE A 168 -5.27 2.11 -2.15
N ALA A 169 -5.16 0.86 -2.62
CA ALA A 169 -3.97 0.05 -2.36
C ALA A 169 -2.80 0.30 -3.34
N ASN A 170 -3.04 0.78 -4.56
CA ASN A 170 -1.98 1.05 -5.57
C ASN A 170 -1.85 2.52 -5.99
N GLY A 171 -2.83 3.37 -5.71
CA GLY A 171 -2.89 4.74 -6.22
C GLY A 171 -1.65 5.56 -5.84
N GLY A 172 -1.12 5.34 -4.65
CA GLY A 172 0.14 5.95 -4.22
C GLY A 172 1.33 5.56 -5.12
N PHE A 173 1.48 4.28 -5.47
CA PHE A 173 2.53 3.83 -6.39
C PHE A 173 2.34 4.40 -7.80
N PHE A 174 1.11 4.48 -8.31
CA PHE A 174 0.83 5.10 -9.61
C PHE A 174 1.25 6.57 -9.64
N ILE A 175 0.87 7.35 -8.62
CA ILE A 175 1.22 8.77 -8.52
C ILE A 175 2.74 8.92 -8.41
N THR A 176 3.39 8.13 -7.55
CA THR A 176 4.84 8.26 -7.33
C THR A 176 5.67 7.87 -8.53
N ASN A 177 5.26 6.85 -9.28
CA ASN A 177 5.88 6.49 -10.55
C ASN A 177 5.59 7.54 -11.63
N MET A 178 4.37 8.07 -11.69
CA MET A 178 3.99 9.09 -12.68
C MET A 178 4.79 10.39 -12.52
N PHE A 179 5.03 10.84 -11.29
CA PHE A 179 5.86 12.03 -11.02
C PHE A 179 7.36 11.75 -10.88
N SER A 180 7.77 10.48 -11.07
CA SER A 180 9.16 10.05 -10.95
C SER A 180 9.78 10.37 -9.59
N PHE A 181 9.02 10.21 -8.50
CA PHE A 181 9.49 10.58 -7.16
C PHE A 181 10.70 9.78 -6.69
N LEU A 182 10.87 8.55 -7.21
CA LEU A 182 11.93 7.63 -6.83
C LEU A 182 13.20 7.77 -7.68
N GLU A 183 13.14 8.43 -8.84
CA GLU A 183 14.31 8.57 -9.71
C GLU A 183 15.30 9.62 -9.20
N PRO A 184 16.60 9.46 -9.47
CA PRO A 184 17.64 10.42 -9.09
C PRO A 184 17.64 11.70 -9.93
N THR A 185 16.64 11.88 -10.80
CA THR A 185 16.51 13.03 -11.71
C THR A 185 15.45 14.02 -11.22
N PRO A 186 15.44 15.26 -11.76
CA PRO A 186 14.36 16.21 -11.52
C PRO A 186 12.99 15.60 -11.82
N LEU A 187 11.97 15.99 -11.05
CA LEU A 187 10.61 15.50 -11.25
C LEU A 187 10.16 15.69 -12.69
N LYS A 188 9.77 14.59 -13.32
CA LYS A 188 9.27 14.55 -14.69
C LYS A 188 8.01 13.72 -14.71
N LEU A 189 7.04 14.19 -15.48
CA LEU A 189 5.86 13.40 -15.75
C LEU A 189 6.26 12.25 -16.68
N THR A 190 6.12 11.02 -16.19
CA THR A 190 6.43 9.81 -16.94
C THR A 190 5.25 8.86 -16.94
N THR A 191 5.23 7.95 -17.92
CA THR A 191 4.28 6.85 -17.90
C THR A 191 4.66 5.90 -16.74
N PRO A 192 3.74 5.64 -15.79
CA PRO A 192 4.01 4.74 -14.69
C PRO A 192 4.35 3.33 -15.21
N ALA A 193 5.22 2.62 -14.50
CA ALA A 193 5.77 1.34 -14.95
C ALA A 193 4.68 0.27 -15.17
N GLU A 194 3.59 0.38 -14.43
CA GLU A 194 2.42 -0.48 -14.47
C GLU A 194 1.61 -0.33 -15.77
N LEU A 195 1.72 0.82 -16.44
CA LEU A 195 1.10 1.09 -17.74
C LEU A 195 2.05 0.89 -18.94
N LYS A 196 3.33 0.61 -18.69
CA LYS A 196 4.31 0.27 -19.74
C LYS A 196 4.09 -1.18 -20.23
N PRO A 197 4.67 -1.57 -21.38
CA PRO A 197 4.63 -2.97 -21.84
C PRO A 197 5.11 -3.92 -20.74
N TYR A 198 4.35 -5.01 -20.51
CA TYR A 198 4.52 -5.95 -19.39
C TYR A 198 4.28 -5.39 -17.97
N GLY A 199 3.86 -4.13 -17.81
CA GLY A 199 3.50 -3.55 -16.51
C GLY A 199 2.34 -4.28 -15.84
N TRP A 200 1.44 -4.88 -16.64
CA TRP A 200 0.39 -5.78 -16.17
C TRP A 200 0.95 -7.03 -15.47
N THR A 201 2.21 -7.42 -15.64
CA THR A 201 2.76 -8.59 -14.93
C THR A 201 3.03 -8.31 -13.45
N THR A 202 2.91 -7.06 -13.02
CA THR A 202 3.09 -6.67 -11.61
C THR A 202 2.03 -7.34 -10.75
N THR A 203 2.45 -8.30 -9.92
CA THR A 203 1.56 -9.12 -9.08
C THR A 203 0.68 -8.26 -8.18
N ASP A 204 1.19 -7.13 -7.73
CA ASP A 204 0.49 -6.18 -6.88
C ASP A 204 -0.82 -5.68 -7.50
N LEU A 205 -0.78 -5.33 -8.79
CA LEU A 205 -1.95 -4.87 -9.56
C LEU A 205 -3.13 -5.85 -9.48
N TRP A 206 -2.84 -7.16 -9.48
CA TRP A 206 -3.84 -8.22 -9.54
C TRP A 206 -4.17 -8.84 -8.19
N ALA A 207 -3.21 -8.89 -7.27
CA ALA A 207 -3.38 -9.44 -5.93
C ALA A 207 -4.46 -8.69 -5.14
N LEU A 208 -4.71 -7.43 -5.50
CA LEU A 208 -5.66 -6.54 -4.84
C LEU A 208 -7.07 -6.57 -5.45
N CYS A 209 -7.28 -7.40 -6.47
CA CYS A 209 -8.61 -7.72 -6.99
C CYS A 209 -9.25 -8.82 -6.12
N PRO A 210 -10.41 -8.58 -5.47
CA PRO A 210 -11.09 -9.59 -4.68
C PRO A 210 -11.28 -10.88 -5.49
N PRO A 211 -11.13 -12.08 -4.91
CA PRO A 211 -11.37 -13.34 -5.63
C PRO A 211 -12.78 -13.39 -6.25
N ASN A 212 -13.73 -12.68 -5.65
CA ASN A 212 -15.13 -12.56 -6.08
C ASN A 212 -15.32 -11.66 -7.31
N ALA A 213 -14.32 -10.84 -7.67
CA ALA A 213 -14.34 -9.91 -8.80
C ALA A 213 -13.64 -10.45 -10.06
N ARG A 214 -12.85 -11.53 -9.92
CA ARG A 214 -12.21 -12.19 -11.07
C ARG A 214 -13.20 -12.68 -12.15
N PRO A 215 -14.40 -13.20 -11.80
CA PRO A 215 -15.38 -13.59 -12.81
C PRO A 215 -15.86 -12.38 -13.65
N ALA A 216 -16.08 -11.23 -13.01
CA ALA A 216 -16.56 -10.02 -13.67
C ALA A 216 -15.53 -9.43 -14.66
N ILE A 217 -14.23 -9.54 -14.36
CA ILE A 217 -13.15 -9.06 -15.25
C ILE A 217 -12.90 -10.04 -16.41
N LEU A 218 -13.08 -11.34 -16.20
CA LEU A 218 -12.92 -12.38 -17.23
C LEU A 218 -14.17 -12.55 -18.13
N GLY A 219 -15.16 -11.66 -18.01
CA GLY A 219 -16.41 -11.75 -18.76
C GLY A 219 -17.26 -12.97 -18.41
N ARG A 220 -17.09 -13.55 -17.22
CA ARG A 220 -17.88 -14.70 -16.74
C ARG A 220 -19.01 -14.23 -15.83
N ASP A 221 -20.21 -14.75 -16.12
CA ASP A 221 -21.44 -14.46 -15.39
C ASP A 221 -21.30 -14.80 -13.89
N PRO A 222 -21.38 -13.81 -12.98
CA PRO A 222 -21.22 -14.00 -11.53
C PRO A 222 -22.24 -14.97 -10.92
N ARG A 223 -23.36 -15.24 -11.60
CA ARG A 223 -24.42 -16.12 -11.09
C ARG A 223 -24.13 -17.60 -11.24
N ARG A 224 -23.19 -18.00 -12.10
CA ARG A 224 -22.88 -19.42 -12.36
C ARG A 224 -21.81 -20.01 -11.42
N ASP A 225 -20.98 -19.18 -10.81
CA ASP A 225 -19.78 -19.64 -10.09
C ASP A 225 -19.92 -19.65 -8.56
N PHE A 226 -21.05 -19.20 -7.99
CA PHE A 226 -21.27 -19.20 -6.54
C PHE A 226 -21.32 -20.62 -5.92
N ASN A 227 -21.51 -21.66 -6.73
CA ASN A 227 -21.71 -23.05 -6.28
C ASN A 227 -20.62 -24.04 -6.71
N ARG A 228 -19.44 -23.58 -7.18
CA ARG A 228 -18.34 -24.48 -7.56
C ARG A 228 -17.07 -24.23 -6.74
N PRO A 229 -16.56 -25.24 -6.03
CA PRO A 229 -15.25 -25.14 -5.39
C PRO A 229 -14.13 -24.96 -6.41
N TRP A 230 -13.23 -24.03 -6.12
CA TRP A 230 -12.18 -23.50 -7.00
C TRP A 230 -11.08 -24.49 -7.40
N TRP A 231 -11.04 -25.70 -6.83
CA TRP A 231 -10.01 -26.71 -7.09
C TRP A 231 -10.36 -27.76 -8.15
N ARG A 232 -11.57 -27.75 -8.73
CA ARG A 232 -11.84 -28.55 -9.93
C ARG A 232 -11.44 -27.77 -11.19
N GLY A 233 -10.16 -27.87 -11.56
CA GLY A 233 -9.75 -27.72 -12.95
C GLY A 233 -10.38 -28.81 -13.81
N ARG A 234 -10.61 -28.53 -15.10
CA ARG A 234 -10.95 -29.58 -16.07
C ARG A 234 -9.80 -30.56 -16.22
#